data_AF-A0A6G4X0A1-F1
#
_entry.id   AF-A0A6G4X0A1-F1
#
_cell.length_a   1.000
_cell.length_b   1.000
_cell.length_c   1.000
_cell.angle_alpha   90.00
_cell.angle_beta   90.00
_cell.angle_gamma   90.00
#
_symmetry.space_group_name_H-M   'P 1'
#
loop_
_entity.id
_entity.type
_entity.pdbx_description
1 polymer ?
#
loop_
_entity_poly.entity_id
_entity_poly.type
_entity_poly.pdbx_seq_one_letter_code
_entity_poly.pdbx_strand_id
1 'polypeptide(L)'
;MIVHTLIYRFPETTRAEDLDAFFAAARELVVSTGLMTGFDVKPHLMLPADERARGMTAAYIVQFACDDLEALAKFSELPAVFDFITDWKERLGFEAAYANHEQLDLTPASYCTLPGDDPRTPSRTSRSDGAPGPTSRVESQ
;
A
#
# COMPACT_ATOMS: atom_id res chain seq x y z
N MET A 1 8.90 -2.07 13.26
CA MET A 1 7.80 -1.10 13.06
C MET A 1 7.35 -1.18 11.62
N ILE A 2 6.08 -1.48 11.42
CA ILE A 2 5.42 -1.49 10.11
C ILE A 2 4.62 -0.20 9.97
N VAL A 3 4.72 0.42 8.80
CA VAL A 3 3.89 1.53 8.35
C VAL A 3 2.87 0.98 7.37
N HIS A 4 1.60 1.19 7.69
CA HIS A 4 0.48 0.90 6.82
C HIS A 4 0.00 2.20 6.19
N THR A 5 0.15 2.31 4.87
CA THR A 5 -0.24 3.49 4.09
C THR A 5 -1.50 3.18 3.30
N LEU A 6 -2.52 4.03 3.42
CA LEU A 6 -3.69 4.02 2.55
C LEU A 6 -3.74 5.27 1.70
N ILE A 7 -4.11 5.05 0.44
CA ILE A 7 -4.26 6.08 -0.58
C ILE A 7 -5.74 6.09 -0.96
N TYR A 8 -6.43 7.21 -0.72
CA TYR A 8 -7.85 7.35 -1.00
C TYR A 8 -8.10 8.30 -2.16
N ARG A 9 -9.07 7.96 -3.00
CA ARG A 9 -9.71 8.84 -3.98
C ARG A 9 -11.21 8.85 -3.70
N PHE A 10 -11.83 10.01 -3.74
CA PHE A 10 -13.25 10.17 -3.50
C PHE A 10 -13.92 10.73 -4.76
N PRO A 11 -15.23 10.47 -4.97
CA PRO A 11 -16.01 11.20 -5.96
C PRO A 11 -15.89 12.72 -5.76
N GLU A 12 -15.87 13.49 -6.85
CA GLU A 12 -15.81 14.96 -6.79
C GLU A 12 -17.00 15.59 -6.04
N THR A 13 -18.10 14.85 -5.93
CA THR A 13 -19.32 15.26 -5.24
C THR A 13 -19.29 15.00 -3.73
N THR A 14 -18.25 14.35 -3.20
CA THR A 14 -18.15 14.07 -1.76
C THR A 14 -17.96 15.37 -0.98
N ARG A 15 -18.80 15.57 0.04
CA ARG A 15 -18.79 16.81 0.84
C ARG A 15 -17.67 16.77 1.88
N ALA A 16 -17.07 17.92 2.17
CA ALA A 16 -15.99 18.03 3.14
C ALA A 16 -16.37 17.48 4.53
N GLU A 17 -17.59 17.76 4.99
CA GLU A 17 -18.09 17.24 6.28
C GLU A 17 -18.18 15.71 6.34
N ASP A 18 -18.45 15.06 5.21
CA ASP A 18 -18.49 13.59 5.13
C ASP A 18 -17.07 13.01 5.18
N LEU A 19 -16.09 13.70 4.60
CA LEU A 19 -14.67 13.33 4.69
C LEU A 19 -14.12 13.51 6.11
N ASP A 20 -14.45 14.63 6.75
CA ASP A 20 -14.04 14.90 8.13
C ASP A 20 -14.60 13.84 9.08
N ALA A 21 -15.88 13.49 8.93
CA ALA A 21 -16.52 12.44 9.71
C ALA A 21 -15.87 11.06 9.46
N PHE A 22 -15.56 10.74 8.19
CA PHE A 22 -14.88 9.51 7.83
C PHE A 22 -13.49 9.40 8.49
N PHE A 23 -12.65 10.43 8.38
CA PHE A 23 -11.29 10.38 8.94
C PHE A 23 -11.28 10.46 10.47
N ALA A 24 -12.23 11.16 11.09
CA ALA A 24 -12.41 11.15 12.53
C ALA A 24 -12.76 9.74 13.04
N ALA A 25 -13.72 9.08 12.38
CA ALA A 25 -14.11 7.72 12.72
C ALA A 25 -12.98 6.70 12.45
N ALA A 26 -12.24 6.87 11.34
CA ALA A 26 -11.06 6.04 11.05
C ALA A 26 -10.01 6.16 12.16
N ARG A 27 -9.72 7.39 12.59
CA ARG A 27 -8.77 7.65 13.68
C ARG A 27 -9.20 7.00 14.98
N GLU A 28 -10.47 7.16 15.35
CA GLU A 28 -11.03 6.57 16.57
C GLU A 28 -10.92 5.05 16.54
N LEU A 29 -11.29 4.42 15.42
CA LEU A 29 -11.18 2.98 15.24
C LEU A 29 -9.73 2.50 15.37
N VAL A 30 -8.78 3.14 14.69
CA VAL A 30 -7.37 2.76 14.75
C VAL A 30 -6.82 2.91 16.18
N VAL A 31 -7.03 4.06 16.81
CA VAL A 31 -6.45 4.40 18.11
C VAL A 31 -7.07 3.59 19.26
N SER A 32 -8.38 3.33 19.21
CA SER A 32 -9.09 2.62 20.30
C SER A 32 -8.65 1.16 20.49
N THR A 33 -8.07 0.54 19.47
CA THR A 33 -7.60 -0.86 19.55
C THR A 33 -6.34 -1.03 20.40
N GLY A 34 -5.56 0.03 20.60
CA GLY A 34 -4.27 -0.03 21.28
C GLY A 34 -3.17 -0.80 20.53
N LEU A 35 -3.44 -1.29 19.31
CA LEU A 35 -2.48 -2.03 18.47
C LEU A 35 -1.54 -1.10 17.69
N MET A 36 -1.86 0.20 17.64
CA MET A 36 -1.27 1.17 16.73
C MET A 36 -0.49 2.21 17.51
N THR A 37 0.71 2.54 17.04
CA THR A 37 1.64 3.46 17.68
C THR A 37 1.60 4.86 17.06
N GLY A 38 0.93 5.03 15.92
CA GLY A 38 0.72 6.32 15.27
C GLY A 38 -0.42 6.28 14.26
N PHE A 39 -1.03 7.44 14.02
CA PHE A 39 -2.03 7.67 12.97
C PHE A 39 -1.96 9.12 12.52
N ASP A 40 -1.93 9.36 11.21
CA ASP A 40 -2.13 10.68 10.63
C ASP A 40 -2.82 10.60 9.27
N VAL A 41 -3.44 11.70 8.88
CA VAL A 41 -4.05 11.91 7.56
C VAL A 41 -3.63 13.26 7.01
N LYS A 42 -3.35 13.29 5.70
CA LYS A 42 -3.06 14.52 4.97
C LYS A 42 -3.75 14.51 3.60
N PRO A 43 -4.21 15.68 3.11
CA PRO A 43 -4.60 15.81 1.71
C PRO A 43 -3.38 15.59 0.81
N HIS A 44 -3.60 15.03 -0.37
CA HIS A 44 -2.58 14.96 -1.40
C HIS A 44 -2.24 16.37 -1.91
N LEU A 45 -0.96 16.65 -2.05
CA LEU A 45 -0.50 17.91 -2.61
C LEU A 45 -0.41 17.77 -4.12
N MET A 46 -1.47 18.21 -4.81
CA MET A 46 -1.58 18.12 -6.26
C MET A 46 -0.47 18.89 -6.98
N LEU A 47 0.17 18.24 -7.94
CA LEU A 47 1.06 18.85 -8.91
C LEU A 47 0.39 18.93 -10.29
N PRO A 48 0.78 19.87 -11.17
CA PRO A 48 0.27 19.91 -12.54
C PRO A 48 0.52 18.62 -13.34
N ALA A 49 1.56 17.85 -12.98
CA ALA A 49 1.83 16.56 -13.59
C ALA A 49 0.78 15.49 -13.22
N ASP A 50 0.17 15.60 -12.04
CA ASP A 50 -0.80 14.63 -11.52
C ASP A 50 -2.12 14.67 -12.30
N GLU A 51 -2.47 15.83 -12.87
CA GLU A 51 -3.64 15.99 -13.74
C GLU A 51 -3.60 15.08 -14.97
N ARG A 52 -2.40 14.65 -15.37
CA ARG A 52 -2.16 13.80 -16.54
C ARG A 52 -1.73 12.39 -16.17
N ALA A 53 -1.70 12.08 -14.87
CA ALA A 53 -1.31 10.76 -14.39
C ALA A 53 -2.30 9.70 -14.90
N ARG A 54 -1.78 8.55 -15.30
CA ARG A 54 -2.60 7.39 -15.64
C ARG A 54 -2.78 6.54 -14.39
N GLY A 55 -4.03 6.23 -14.05
CA GLY A 55 -4.37 5.44 -12.88
C GLY A 55 -4.99 6.28 -11.76
N MET A 56 -4.84 5.82 -10.52
CA MET A 56 -5.40 6.47 -9.35
C MET A 56 -4.43 7.53 -8.83
N THR A 57 -4.85 8.80 -8.88
CA THR A 57 -4.21 9.89 -8.13
C THR A 57 -4.88 10.01 -6.77
N ALA A 58 -4.08 10.12 -5.71
CA ALA A 58 -4.55 10.28 -4.35
C ALA A 58 -5.31 11.62 -4.19
N ALA A 59 -6.39 11.60 -3.43
CA ALA A 59 -6.98 12.78 -2.81
C ALA A 59 -6.49 12.95 -1.37
N TYR A 60 -6.34 11.83 -0.65
CA TYR A 60 -5.85 11.80 0.73
C TYR A 60 -4.91 10.62 0.94
N ILE A 61 -3.95 10.81 1.84
CA ILE A 61 -3.03 9.78 2.32
C ILE A 61 -3.28 9.61 3.82
N VAL A 62 -3.52 8.37 4.23
CA VAL A 62 -3.61 7.98 5.63
C VAL A 62 -2.43 7.07 5.94
N GLN A 63 -1.78 7.30 7.07
CA GLN A 63 -0.77 6.39 7.60
C GLN A 63 -1.07 6.04 9.04
N PHE A 64 -0.88 4.77 9.37
CA PHE A 64 -0.73 4.34 10.75
C PHE A 64 0.41 3.35 10.90
N ALA A 65 0.97 3.29 12.09
CA ALA A 65 2.12 2.46 12.40
C ALA A 65 1.79 1.47 13.51
N CYS A 66 2.44 0.31 13.48
CA CYS A 66 2.38 -0.72 14.51
C CYS A 66 3.75 -1.40 14.67
N ASP A 67 3.88 -2.21 15.72
CA ASP A 67 5.18 -2.80 16.07
C ASP A 67 5.69 -3.75 14.99
N ASP A 68 4.81 -4.64 14.51
CA ASP A 68 5.12 -5.67 13.54
C ASP A 68 3.91 -6.01 12.65
N LEU A 69 4.12 -6.96 11.72
CA LEU A 69 3.09 -7.39 10.78
C LEU A 69 1.98 -8.22 11.47
N GLU A 70 2.27 -8.86 12.61
CA GLU A 70 1.28 -9.63 13.36
C GLU A 70 0.25 -8.69 14.01
N ALA A 71 0.70 -7.56 14.57
CA ALA A 71 -0.17 -6.51 15.08
C ALA A 71 -1.07 -5.93 13.97
N LEU A 72 -0.52 -5.70 12.78
CA LEU A 72 -1.30 -5.22 11.62
C LEU A 72 -2.33 -6.25 11.15
N ALA A 73 -1.96 -7.54 11.12
CA ALA A 73 -2.88 -8.62 10.76
C ALA A 73 -4.05 -8.70 11.75
N LYS A 74 -3.75 -8.70 13.07
CA LYS A 74 -4.77 -8.69 14.12
C LYS A 74 -5.74 -7.53 13.98
N PHE A 75 -5.24 -6.33 13.72
CA PHE A 75 -6.07 -5.16 13.48
C PHE A 75 -6.97 -5.34 12.24
N SER A 76 -6.39 -5.77 11.12
CA SER A 76 -7.09 -5.90 9.84
C SER A 76 -8.20 -6.96 9.86
N GLU A 77 -8.08 -7.96 10.73
CA GLU A 77 -9.06 -9.05 10.89
C GLU A 77 -10.17 -8.71 11.90
N LEU A 78 -10.15 -7.55 12.55
CA LEU A 78 -11.21 -7.14 13.46
C LEU A 78 -12.53 -6.92 12.69
N PRO A 79 -13.66 -7.48 13.17
CA PRO A 79 -14.97 -7.24 12.55
C PRO A 79 -15.29 -5.75 12.39
N ALA A 80 -14.96 -4.93 13.40
CA ALA A 80 -15.17 -3.49 13.37
C ALA A 80 -14.42 -2.79 12.22
N VAL A 81 -13.27 -3.32 11.77
CA VAL A 81 -12.54 -2.77 10.61
C VAL A 81 -13.25 -3.14 9.31
N PHE A 82 -13.74 -4.37 9.19
CA PHE A 82 -14.52 -4.80 8.04
C PHE A 82 -15.84 -4.01 7.91
N ASP A 83 -16.56 -3.86 9.02
CA ASP A 83 -17.82 -3.11 9.08
C ASP A 83 -17.58 -1.65 8.72
N PHE A 84 -16.55 -1.02 9.31
CA PHE A 84 -16.15 0.35 8.99
C PHE A 84 -15.89 0.54 7.49
N ILE A 85 -15.07 -0.33 6.88
CA ILE A 85 -14.75 -0.21 5.45
C ILE A 85 -16.02 -0.36 4.61
N THR A 86 -16.86 -1.35 4.92
CA THR A 86 -18.08 -1.64 4.16
C THR A 86 -19.07 -0.47 4.22
N ASP A 87 -19.40 -0.01 5.42
CA ASP A 87 -20.37 1.06 5.64
C ASP A 87 -19.94 2.37 4.97
N TRP A 88 -18.67 2.76 5.17
CA TRP A 88 -18.16 4.00 4.60
C TRP A 88 -17.93 3.91 3.10
N LYS A 89 -17.58 2.73 2.58
CA LYS A 89 -17.46 2.50 1.14
C LYS A 89 -18.81 2.64 0.46
N GLU A 90 -19.87 2.06 1.03
CA GLU A 90 -21.24 2.21 0.52
C GLU A 90 -21.70 3.66 0.55
N ARG A 91 -21.40 4.38 1.64
CA ARG A 91 -21.81 5.78 1.80
C ARG A 91 -21.06 6.75 0.88
N LEU A 92 -19.74 6.61 0.74
CA LEU A 92 -18.89 7.62 0.09
C LEU A 92 -18.40 7.25 -1.30
N GLY A 93 -18.46 5.99 -1.71
CA GLY A 93 -18.09 5.57 -3.07
C GLY A 93 -16.62 5.75 -3.46
N PHE A 94 -15.74 6.24 -2.58
CA PHE A 94 -14.51 5.56 -2.22
C PHE A 94 -13.72 4.75 -3.26
N GLU A 95 -12.49 5.09 -3.64
CA GLU A 95 -11.46 4.15 -4.10
C GLU A 95 -10.29 4.14 -3.12
N ALA A 96 -9.68 2.98 -2.88
CA ALA A 96 -8.57 2.86 -1.93
C ALA A 96 -7.49 1.90 -2.47
N ALA A 97 -6.23 2.29 -2.32
CA ALA A 97 -5.07 1.44 -2.48
C ALA A 97 -4.27 1.45 -1.17
N TYR A 98 -3.51 0.39 -0.90
CA TYR A 98 -2.75 0.28 0.34
C TYR A 98 -1.39 -0.37 0.14
N ALA A 99 -0.46 -0.02 1.01
CA ALA A 99 0.90 -0.55 1.03
C ALA A 99 1.40 -0.68 2.48
N ASN A 100 2.06 -1.80 2.77
CA ASN A 100 2.67 -2.08 4.07
C ASN A 100 4.17 -2.13 3.87
N HIS A 101 4.93 -1.41 4.68
CA HIS A 101 6.39 -1.41 4.58
C HIS A 101 7.03 -1.13 5.93
N GLU A 102 8.30 -1.49 6.09
CA GLU A 102 9.11 -0.99 7.20
C GLU A 102 9.35 0.52 7.04
N GLN A 103 9.70 1.21 8.12
CA GLN A 103 10.02 2.64 8.07
C GLN A 103 11.06 2.93 6.98
N LEU A 104 10.70 3.82 6.03
CA LEU A 104 11.61 4.23 4.96
C LEU A 104 12.64 5.22 5.52
N ASP A 105 13.89 5.05 5.09
CA ASP A 105 14.96 6.01 5.32
C ASP A 105 15.09 6.93 4.10
N LEU A 106 14.70 8.19 4.27
CA LEU A 106 14.75 9.22 3.22
C LEU A 106 16.02 10.08 3.30
N THR A 107 17.00 9.69 4.13
CA THR A 107 18.27 10.42 4.22
C THR A 107 19.13 10.18 2.97
N PRO A 108 19.99 11.14 2.58
CA PRO A 108 20.86 10.96 1.41
C PRO A 108 21.81 9.74 1.47
N ALA A 109 22.12 9.26 2.67
CA ALA A 109 22.97 8.10 2.87
C ALA A 109 22.29 6.79 2.44
N SER A 110 20.95 6.72 2.45
CA SER A 110 20.20 5.50 2.12
C SER A 110 20.20 5.20 0.61
N TYR A 111 20.50 6.17 -0.24
CA TYR A 111 20.48 6.01 -1.71
C TYR A 111 21.55 5.03 -2.24
N CYS A 112 22.59 4.75 -1.46
CA CYS A 112 23.70 3.87 -1.86
C CYS A 112 23.48 2.39 -1.52
N THR A 113 22.32 2.02 -0.96
CA THR A 113 22.03 0.63 -0.61
C THR A 113 20.63 0.28 -1.10
N LEU A 114 20.54 -0.41 -2.24
CA LEU A 114 19.24 -0.91 -2.68
C LEU A 114 18.84 -2.14 -1.85
N PRO A 115 17.53 -2.38 -1.65
CA PRO A 115 17.06 -3.62 -1.05
C PRO A 115 17.56 -4.82 -1.85
N GLY A 116 18.46 -5.62 -1.27
CA GLY A 116 19.08 -6.79 -1.91
C GLY A 116 20.60 -6.73 -2.05
N ASP A 117 21.23 -5.59 -1.79
CA ASP A 117 22.70 -5.44 -1.82
C ASP A 117 23.38 -5.92 -0.52
N ASP A 118 22.70 -6.69 0.36
CA ASP A 118 23.37 -7.31 1.51
C ASP A 118 24.35 -8.37 1.00
N PRO A 119 25.67 -8.20 1.20
CA PRO A 119 26.70 -9.16 0.75
C PRO A 119 26.58 -10.54 1.42
N ARG A 120 25.68 -10.72 2.39
CA ARG A 120 25.37 -12.01 3.04
C ARG A 120 24.26 -12.79 2.34
N THR A 121 23.62 -12.25 1.30
CA THR A 121 22.60 -12.96 0.53
C THR A 121 23.28 -13.74 -0.60
N PRO A 122 23.27 -15.09 -0.62
CA PRO A 122 23.90 -15.84 -1.69
C PRO A 122 23.16 -15.58 -3.01
N SER A 123 23.86 -14.96 -3.96
CA SER A 123 23.40 -14.75 -5.32
C SER A 123 23.00 -16.08 -5.96
N ARG A 124 21.73 -16.19 -6.34
CA ARG A 124 21.16 -17.36 -7.02
C ARG A 124 21.76 -17.45 -8.42
N THR A 125 22.89 -18.15 -8.56
CA THR A 125 23.50 -18.45 -9.86
C THR A 125 22.49 -19.21 -10.72
N SER A 126 22.08 -18.58 -11.83
CA SER A 126 21.38 -19.20 -12.93
C SER A 126 22.22 -20.35 -13.48
N ARG A 127 21.68 -21.58 -13.44
CA ARG A 127 22.21 -22.69 -14.23
C ARG A 127 21.91 -22.42 -15.70
N SER A 128 22.96 -22.13 -16.45
CA SER A 128 23.01 -22.26 -17.89
C SER A 128 23.30 -23.72 -18.26
N ASP A 129 22.29 -24.49 -18.61
CA ASP A 129 22.49 -25.73 -19.38
C ASP A 129 22.11 -25.44 -20.84
N GLY A 130 23.13 -25.20 -21.67
CA GLY A 130 23.06 -25.48 -23.11
C GLY A 130 23.15 -27.00 -23.31
N ALA A 131 22.75 -27.64 -24.41
CA ALA A 131 22.38 -27.28 -25.77
C ALA A 131 21.74 -28.58 -26.38
N PRO A 132 21.71 -28.88 -27.70
CA PRO A 132 21.45 -28.08 -28.90
C PRO A 132 20.32 -28.67 -29.80
N GLY A 133 19.76 -27.84 -30.68
CA GLY A 133 19.59 -28.10 -32.13
C GLY A 133 18.59 -29.16 -32.67
N PRO A 134 17.98 -28.92 -33.85
CA PRO A 134 16.72 -29.55 -34.26
C PRO A 134 16.89 -30.79 -35.17
N THR A 135 15.92 -31.71 -35.15
CA THR A 135 15.70 -32.69 -36.22
C THR A 135 14.31 -32.54 -36.82
N SER A 136 14.28 -32.19 -38.10
CA SER A 136 13.14 -32.24 -39.00
C SER A 136 12.52 -33.64 -39.10
N ARG A 137 11.19 -33.73 -39.18
CA ARG A 137 10.53 -34.69 -40.08
C ARG A 137 9.10 -34.24 -40.44
N VAL A 138 8.92 -33.99 -41.73
CA VAL A 138 7.65 -34.01 -42.46
C VAL A 138 7.25 -35.47 -42.63
N GLU A 139 5.99 -35.85 -42.37
CA GLU A 139 5.27 -36.87 -43.12
C GLU A 139 3.77 -36.88 -42.76
N SER A 140 2.97 -37.10 -43.80
CA SER A 140 1.54 -36.92 -43.94
C SER A 140 0.70 -38.07 -43.37
N GLN A 141 -0.51 -37.77 -42.90
CA GLN A 141 -1.80 -38.32 -43.38
C GLN A 141 -2.97 -37.69 -42.63
#